data_AF-A0A9R1PA86-F1
#
_entry.id   AF-A0A9R1PA86-F1
#
_cell.length_a   1.000
_cell.length_b   1.000
_cell.length_c   1.000
_cell.angle_alpha   90.00
_cell.angle_beta   90.00
_cell.angle_gamma   90.00
#
_symmetry.space_group_name_H-M   'P 1'
#
loop_
_entity.id
_entity.type
_entity.pdbx_description
1 polymer ?
#
loop_
_entity_poly.entity_id
_entity_poly.type
_entity_poly.pdbx_seq_one_letter_code
_entity_poly.pdbx_strand_id
1 'polypeptide(L)'
;MEAMLARCPRYGCIQVADGLNNGEARWARTTVNVQDHMIVPKLDRATDPDKAVEDYVASLSTLPMDCSRPPWEFHFLDFPSSEAASTVAIRVHHAYGDGMSTLALLMMSTRSAAADTKSHPAAPPHRRPTRMGAIYAPQRPPLSMGTLAFVAWVLSYLVLAWNTAADIAYFAATIMFLSDQRTLFKRADDDGFHAKRFVHRSLSLDDVKFLKNSMNCTVNDVLVAVTSAALSRYYFRKSGEPNTTKICVRSLLPVNTRPATSLQTYVNVIESDMRNEVTWGNKLGYIILPFYLATHDDPLAYIRKAKKVLDRKKRSLEVIFTYKIAQIFMKVFGVKVGTSIFRCLFARTTIVFSNMVGPTEQVELCGHPVAFIAPSVYGIPEL
;
A
#
# COMPACT_ATOMS: atom_id res chain seq x y z
N MET A 1 -9.91 18.50 -13.13
CA MET A 1 -9.01 18.87 -12.01
C MET A 1 -9.61 19.93 -11.11
N GLU A 2 -10.14 21.04 -11.64
CA GLU A 2 -10.71 22.12 -10.81
C GLU A 2 -11.82 21.64 -9.87
N ALA A 3 -12.73 20.79 -10.36
CA ALA A 3 -13.74 20.15 -9.53
C ALA A 3 -13.14 19.28 -8.41
N MET A 4 -11.98 18.66 -8.63
CA MET A 4 -11.27 17.87 -7.62
C MET A 4 -10.65 18.78 -6.55
N LEU A 5 -10.05 19.90 -6.94
CA LEU A 5 -9.50 20.90 -6.00
C LEU A 5 -10.59 21.57 -5.16
N ALA A 6 -11.77 21.81 -5.75
CA ALA A 6 -12.93 22.32 -5.04
C ALA A 6 -13.44 21.33 -3.99
N ARG A 7 -13.40 20.02 -4.31
CA ARG A 7 -13.79 18.96 -3.38
C ARG A 7 -12.74 18.74 -2.29
N CYS A 8 -11.45 18.76 -2.63
CA CYS A 8 -10.34 18.47 -1.72
C CYS A 8 -9.42 19.68 -1.49
N PRO A 9 -9.73 20.58 -0.53
CA PRO A 9 -8.96 21.80 -0.28
C PRO A 9 -7.47 21.57 -0.01
N ARG A 10 -7.11 20.42 0.61
CA ARG A 10 -5.71 20.09 0.94
C ARG A 10 -4.81 19.95 -0.29
N TYR A 11 -5.36 19.61 -1.45
CA TYR A 11 -4.60 19.59 -2.72
C TYR A 11 -4.27 20.98 -3.25
N GLY A 12 -4.82 22.04 -2.66
CA GLY A 12 -4.43 23.43 -2.90
C GLY A 12 -3.57 24.03 -1.79
N CYS A 13 -2.90 23.21 -0.99
CA CYS A 13 -1.99 23.69 0.06
C CYS A 13 -0.52 23.41 -0.31
N ILE A 14 0.41 23.99 0.43
CA ILE A 14 1.84 23.66 0.43
C ILE A 14 2.32 23.54 1.88
N GLN A 15 3.40 22.79 2.11
CA GLN A 15 4.05 22.78 3.43
C GLN A 15 4.99 23.97 3.53
N VAL A 16 4.82 24.78 4.58
CA VAL A 16 5.66 25.94 4.88
C VAL A 16 6.30 25.71 6.23
N ALA A 17 7.61 25.92 6.35
CA ALA A 17 8.31 25.85 7.63
C ALA A 17 7.88 27.02 8.52
N ASP A 18 7.45 26.75 9.75
CA ASP A 18 7.16 27.78 10.73
C ASP A 18 8.47 28.24 11.41
N GLY A 19 8.90 29.46 11.10
CA GLY A 19 10.13 30.05 11.65
C GLY A 19 10.05 30.38 13.14
N LEU A 20 8.84 30.39 13.74
CA LEU A 20 8.62 30.75 15.15
C LEU A 20 8.53 29.53 16.08
N ASN A 21 8.16 28.35 15.56
CA ASN A 21 7.97 27.12 16.34
C ASN A 21 8.88 25.99 15.87
N ASN A 22 10.18 26.09 16.20
CA ASN A 22 11.13 24.98 16.17
C ASN A 22 11.27 24.22 14.83
N GLY A 23 10.84 24.80 13.70
CA GLY A 23 10.85 24.19 12.38
C GLY A 23 9.72 23.20 12.10
N GLU A 24 8.57 23.29 12.80
CA GLU A 24 7.38 22.50 12.43
C GLU A 24 6.80 22.98 11.09
N ALA A 25 6.50 22.03 10.20
CA ALA A 25 5.89 22.32 8.91
C ALA A 25 4.38 22.49 9.05
N ARG A 26 3.84 23.61 8.57
CA ARG A 26 2.39 23.89 8.52
C ARG A 26 1.86 23.86 7.09
N TRP A 27 0.62 23.42 6.92
CA TRP A 27 -0.05 23.49 5.62
C TRP A 27 -0.60 24.91 5.39
N ALA A 28 -0.16 25.58 4.34
CA ALA A 28 -0.65 26.89 3.94
C ALA A 28 -1.37 26.78 2.59
N ARG A 29 -2.54 27.41 2.46
CA ARG A 29 -3.27 27.44 1.19
C ARG A 29 -2.51 28.29 0.17
N THR A 30 -2.49 27.86 -1.08
CA THR A 30 -1.88 28.59 -2.20
C THR A 30 -2.83 28.66 -3.39
N THR A 31 -2.57 29.59 -4.30
CA THR A 31 -3.26 29.64 -5.58
C THR A 31 -2.72 28.54 -6.48
N VAL A 32 -3.62 27.69 -6.98
CA VAL A 32 -3.25 26.57 -7.85
C VAL A 32 -3.56 26.93 -9.30
N ASN A 33 -2.54 26.96 -10.14
CA ASN A 33 -2.69 26.99 -11.58
C ASN A 33 -2.62 25.56 -12.12
N VAL A 34 -3.77 24.99 -12.50
CA VAL A 34 -3.89 23.57 -12.88
C VAL A 34 -2.97 23.17 -14.03
N GLN A 35 -2.74 24.08 -14.98
CA GLN A 35 -1.93 23.87 -16.17
C GLN A 35 -0.48 23.57 -15.80
N ASP A 36 0.03 24.15 -14.72
CA ASP A 36 1.41 23.93 -14.27
C ASP A 36 1.63 22.50 -13.76
N HIS A 37 0.56 21.78 -13.42
CA HIS A 37 0.57 20.39 -12.96
C HIS A 37 0.24 19.38 -14.08
N MET A 38 -0.07 19.85 -15.29
CA MET A 38 -0.37 19.02 -16.45
C MET A 38 0.83 19.00 -17.40
N ILE A 39 1.51 17.88 -17.47
CA ILE A 39 2.76 17.73 -18.22
C ILE A 39 2.51 16.77 -19.39
N VAL A 40 2.74 17.24 -20.61
CA VAL A 40 2.68 16.41 -21.82
C VAL A 40 4.11 16.25 -22.34
N PRO A 41 4.84 15.19 -21.94
CA PRO A 41 6.20 14.99 -22.37
C PRO A 41 6.25 14.75 -23.89
N LYS A 42 7.22 15.37 -24.55
CA LYS A 42 7.57 15.04 -25.93
C LYS A 42 8.47 13.82 -25.90
N LEU A 43 7.88 12.64 -26.10
CA LEU A 43 8.63 11.41 -26.27
C LEU A 43 8.78 11.13 -27.77
N ASP A 44 10.00 10.81 -28.18
CA ASP A 44 10.20 10.23 -29.51
C ASP A 44 9.37 8.95 -29.59
N ARG A 45 8.70 8.74 -30.72
CA ARG A 45 7.92 7.51 -30.94
C ARG A 45 8.88 6.34 -30.89
N ALA A 46 9.00 5.74 -29.70
CA ALA A 46 9.89 4.63 -29.48
C ALA A 46 9.44 3.46 -30.34
N THR A 47 10.41 2.66 -30.80
CA THR A 47 10.15 1.38 -31.47
C THR A 47 9.34 0.43 -30.57
N ASP A 48 9.38 0.64 -29.25
CA ASP A 48 8.63 -0.07 -28.23
C ASP A 48 7.87 0.94 -27.33
N PRO A 49 6.54 1.12 -27.53
CA PRO A 49 5.76 2.09 -26.78
C PRO A 49 5.60 1.72 -25.30
N ASP A 50 5.51 0.43 -24.97
CA ASP A 50 5.40 -0.02 -23.57
C ASP A 50 6.68 0.32 -22.80
N LYS A 51 7.84 0.07 -23.42
CA LYS A 51 9.12 0.44 -22.84
C LYS A 51 9.27 1.96 -22.70
N ALA A 52 8.76 2.75 -23.64
CA ALA A 52 8.79 4.21 -23.50
C ALA A 52 8.00 4.69 -22.28
N VAL A 53 6.84 4.08 -22.00
CA VAL A 53 6.08 4.34 -20.78
C VAL A 53 6.88 3.92 -19.54
N GLU A 54 7.44 2.70 -19.52
CA GLU A 54 8.27 2.21 -18.40
C GLU A 54 9.47 3.13 -18.11
N ASP A 55 10.22 3.51 -19.15
CA ASP A 55 11.42 4.34 -19.05
C ASP A 55 11.05 5.78 -18.62
N TYR A 56 9.95 6.34 -19.12
CA TYR A 56 9.49 7.66 -18.70
C TYR A 56 9.06 7.66 -17.23
N VAL A 57 8.22 6.70 -16.81
CA VAL A 57 7.80 6.58 -15.40
C VAL A 57 9.00 6.32 -14.49
N ALA A 58 9.99 5.54 -14.94
CA ALA A 58 11.24 5.35 -14.24
C ALA A 58 12.01 6.65 -14.04
N SER A 59 12.08 7.52 -15.05
CA SER A 59 12.75 8.82 -14.95
C SER A 59 12.13 9.76 -13.91
N LEU A 60 10.81 9.66 -13.68
CA LEU A 60 10.13 10.44 -12.63
C LEU A 60 10.66 10.11 -11.22
N SER A 61 11.26 8.93 -11.02
CA SER A 61 11.82 8.56 -9.71
C SER A 61 13.11 9.31 -9.35
N THR A 62 13.77 9.94 -10.33
CA THR A 62 15.03 10.69 -10.14
C THR A 62 14.85 12.19 -10.26
N LEU A 63 13.75 12.67 -10.84
CA LEU A 63 13.48 14.09 -10.96
C LEU A 63 12.96 14.65 -9.62
N PRO A 64 13.45 15.78 -9.12
CA PRO A 64 12.86 16.43 -7.94
C PRO A 64 11.42 16.88 -8.23
N MET A 65 10.57 16.94 -7.20
CA MET A 65 9.28 17.65 -7.29
C MET A 65 9.47 19.10 -6.88
N ASP A 66 8.81 20.01 -7.58
CA ASP A 66 8.73 21.40 -7.17
C ASP A 66 7.77 21.54 -5.98
N CYS A 67 8.31 21.78 -4.79
CA CYS A 67 7.56 21.97 -3.55
C CYS A 67 7.12 23.42 -3.31
N SER A 68 7.43 24.36 -4.21
CA SER A 68 6.90 25.74 -4.14
C SER A 68 5.41 25.82 -4.53
N ARG A 69 4.94 24.79 -5.23
CA ARG A 69 3.53 24.53 -5.58
C ARG A 69 3.09 23.22 -4.93
N PRO A 70 1.77 22.92 -4.89
CA PRO A 70 1.29 21.65 -4.35
C PRO A 70 1.98 20.46 -5.06
N PRO A 71 2.76 19.61 -4.39
CA PRO A 71 3.59 18.60 -5.05
C PRO A 71 2.76 17.39 -5.49
N TRP A 72 2.00 17.58 -6.55
CA TRP A 72 1.36 16.55 -7.35
C TRP A 72 1.40 16.95 -8.84
N GLU A 73 1.56 15.96 -9.72
CA GLU A 73 1.77 16.15 -11.16
C GLU A 73 1.02 15.06 -11.94
N PHE A 74 0.50 15.43 -13.11
CA PHE A 74 -0.15 14.54 -14.06
C PHE A 74 0.64 14.57 -15.35
N HIS A 75 1.19 13.43 -15.74
CA HIS A 75 1.94 13.29 -16.99
C HIS A 75 1.12 12.49 -17.99
N PHE A 76 0.77 13.11 -19.12
CA PHE A 76 -0.07 12.53 -20.16
C PHE A 76 0.79 11.97 -21.28
N LEU A 77 0.83 10.66 -21.39
CA LEU A 77 1.54 9.91 -22.43
C LEU A 77 0.53 9.62 -23.55
N ASP A 78 0.41 10.56 -24.49
CA ASP A 78 -0.58 10.54 -25.57
C ASP A 78 -0.11 9.71 -26.77
N PHE A 79 0.08 8.41 -26.53
CA PHE A 79 0.32 7.41 -27.56
C PHE A 79 -0.15 6.04 -27.07
N PRO A 80 -0.57 5.16 -28.00
CA PRO A 80 -1.04 3.83 -27.64
C PRO A 80 0.12 2.93 -27.19
N SER A 81 -0.14 2.17 -26.12
CA SER A 81 0.67 1.05 -25.65
C SER A 81 -0.05 -0.27 -25.92
N SER A 82 0.52 -1.41 -25.49
CA SER A 82 -0.12 -2.72 -25.69
C SER A 82 -1.45 -2.88 -24.94
N GLU A 83 -1.61 -2.21 -23.80
CA GLU A 83 -2.77 -2.37 -22.91
C GLU A 83 -3.73 -1.16 -22.91
N ALA A 84 -3.30 0.00 -23.41
CA ALA A 84 -4.11 1.23 -23.35
C ALA A 84 -3.86 2.18 -24.52
N ALA A 85 -4.88 2.94 -24.92
CA ALA A 85 -4.76 3.96 -25.97
C ALA A 85 -3.93 5.20 -25.54
N SER A 86 -3.86 5.46 -24.24
CA SER A 86 -3.07 6.52 -23.63
C SER A 86 -2.80 6.14 -22.17
N THR A 87 -1.70 6.64 -21.60
CA THR A 87 -1.34 6.43 -20.19
C THR A 87 -1.23 7.75 -19.45
N VAL A 88 -1.75 7.81 -18.22
CA VAL A 88 -1.55 8.96 -17.32
C VAL A 88 -0.74 8.51 -16.12
N ALA A 89 0.47 9.06 -15.98
CA ALA A 89 1.27 8.87 -14.77
C ALA A 89 0.91 9.98 -13.76
N ILE A 90 0.38 9.58 -12.60
CA ILE A 90 0.02 10.50 -11.52
C ILE A 90 1.09 10.40 -10.44
N ARG A 91 1.80 11.48 -10.20
CA ARG A 91 2.88 11.57 -9.22
C ARG A 91 2.43 12.46 -8.07
N VAL A 92 2.41 11.95 -6.84
CA VAL A 92 1.91 12.68 -5.65
C VAL A 92 2.89 12.50 -4.49
N HIS A 93 3.27 13.60 -3.83
CA HIS A 93 4.13 13.53 -2.65
C HIS A 93 3.40 12.86 -1.48
N HIS A 94 4.07 11.92 -0.79
CA HIS A 94 3.45 11.06 0.23
C HIS A 94 2.95 11.82 1.49
N ALA A 95 3.35 13.08 1.67
CA ALA A 95 2.81 13.97 2.71
C ALA A 95 1.32 14.31 2.51
N TYR A 96 0.79 14.16 1.29
CA TYR A 96 -0.61 14.44 0.96
C TYR A 96 -1.56 13.31 1.37
N GLY A 97 -1.06 12.08 1.40
CA GLY A 97 -1.86 10.93 1.76
C GLY A 97 -1.15 9.61 1.49
N ASP A 98 -1.67 8.56 2.11
CA ASP A 98 -1.26 7.19 1.84
C ASP A 98 -1.88 6.70 0.53
N GLY A 99 -1.42 5.55 0.04
CA GLY A 99 -1.91 4.98 -1.23
C GLY A 99 -3.43 4.83 -1.28
N MET A 100 -4.08 4.55 -0.14
CA MET A 100 -5.55 4.51 -0.07
C MET A 100 -6.18 5.88 -0.24
N SER A 101 -5.64 6.92 0.40
CA SER A 101 -6.11 8.30 0.26
C SER A 101 -5.95 8.80 -1.19
N THR A 102 -4.83 8.47 -1.83
CA THR A 102 -4.58 8.79 -3.25
C THR A 102 -5.52 8.04 -4.18
N LEU A 103 -5.75 6.74 -3.93
CA LEU A 103 -6.71 5.96 -4.70
C LEU A 103 -8.14 6.49 -4.52
N ALA A 104 -8.55 6.84 -3.31
CA ALA A 104 -9.85 7.43 -3.05
C ALA A 104 -10.05 8.75 -3.79
N LEU A 105 -9.03 9.61 -3.82
CA LEU A 105 -9.07 10.84 -4.61
C LEU A 105 -9.26 10.56 -6.10
N LEU A 106 -8.50 9.59 -6.64
CA LEU A 106 -8.64 9.18 -8.03
C LEU A 106 -10.08 8.71 -8.28
N MET A 107 -10.65 7.89 -7.41
CA MET A 107 -12.01 7.38 -7.55
C MET A 107 -13.08 8.48 -7.50
N MET A 108 -12.90 9.51 -6.68
CA MET A 108 -13.79 10.69 -6.68
C MET A 108 -13.79 11.44 -8.01
N SER A 109 -12.72 11.31 -8.79
CA SER A 109 -12.57 11.91 -10.11
C SER A 109 -13.03 11.00 -11.25
N THR A 110 -13.43 9.75 -10.93
CA THR A 110 -13.95 8.79 -11.90
C THR A 110 -15.48 8.67 -11.83
N ARG A 111 -16.08 8.11 -12.89
CA ARG A 111 -17.48 7.71 -12.94
C ARG A 111 -17.58 6.21 -13.16
N SER A 112 -18.65 5.56 -12.68
CA SER A 112 -18.92 4.18 -13.08
C SER A 112 -19.35 4.16 -14.55
N ALA A 113 -18.74 3.30 -15.35
CA ALA A 113 -19.08 3.14 -16.78
C ALA A 113 -20.51 2.59 -16.97
N ALA A 114 -21.08 1.99 -15.93
CA ALA A 114 -22.45 1.48 -15.91
C ALA A 114 -23.50 2.56 -15.56
N ALA A 115 -23.07 3.76 -15.16
CA ALA A 115 -23.98 4.83 -14.79
C ALA A 115 -24.39 5.65 -16.02
N ASP A 116 -25.62 5.45 -16.50
CA ASP A 116 -26.27 6.35 -17.44
C ASP A 116 -26.23 7.80 -16.93
N THR A 117 -26.13 8.75 -17.87
CA THR A 117 -25.70 10.16 -17.71
C THR A 117 -26.55 11.04 -16.76
N LYS A 118 -27.45 10.51 -15.92
CA LYS A 118 -28.29 11.31 -15.01
C LYS A 118 -28.57 10.73 -13.63
N SER A 119 -27.86 9.71 -13.17
CA SER A 119 -28.01 9.23 -11.78
C SER A 119 -26.73 9.40 -11.00
N HIS A 120 -26.77 10.21 -9.93
CA HIS A 120 -25.82 10.07 -8.82
C HIS A 120 -25.76 8.58 -8.44
N PRO A 121 -24.58 8.00 -8.23
CA PRO A 121 -24.46 6.59 -7.88
C PRO A 121 -25.30 6.36 -6.61
N ALA A 122 -26.41 5.65 -6.76
CA ALA A 122 -27.16 5.16 -5.61
C ALA A 122 -26.19 4.32 -4.82
N ALA A 123 -25.89 4.74 -3.58
CA ALA A 123 -25.03 3.99 -2.69
C ALA A 123 -25.54 2.54 -2.69
N PRO A 124 -24.69 1.54 -3.00
CA PRO A 124 -25.13 0.15 -2.96
C PRO A 124 -25.72 -0.12 -1.57
N PRO A 125 -26.80 -0.92 -1.47
CA PRO A 125 -27.48 -1.14 -0.20
C PRO A 125 -26.44 -1.51 0.85
N HIS A 126 -26.46 -0.80 1.98
CA HIS A 126 -25.61 -1.06 3.12
C HIS A 126 -25.81 -2.52 3.56
N ARG A 127 -25.07 -3.46 2.97
CA ARG A 127 -24.79 -4.73 3.61
C ARG A 127 -23.95 -4.37 4.82
N ARG A 128 -24.59 -4.30 5.99
CA ARG A 128 -23.89 -4.35 7.26
C ARG A 128 -22.89 -5.49 7.16
N PRO A 129 -21.57 -5.23 7.18
CA PRO A 129 -20.63 -6.31 7.16
C PRO A 129 -20.89 -7.16 8.40
N THR A 130 -21.11 -8.45 8.22
CA THR A 130 -21.26 -9.44 9.30
C THR A 130 -19.98 -9.57 10.16
N ARG A 131 -18.91 -8.85 9.79
CA ARG A 131 -17.68 -8.68 10.57
C ARG A 131 -17.56 -7.24 11.09
N MET A 132 -18.42 -6.88 12.04
CA MET A 132 -18.09 -5.87 13.03
C MET A 132 -17.35 -6.56 14.18
N GLY A 133 -16.09 -6.86 13.95
CA GLY A 133 -15.20 -7.41 14.96
C GLY A 133 -13.79 -7.13 14.51
N ALA A 134 -12.90 -6.82 15.46
CA ALA A 134 -11.49 -6.85 15.18
C ALA A 134 -11.18 -8.19 14.51
N ILE A 135 -10.41 -8.19 13.41
CA ILE A 135 -9.86 -9.40 12.77
C ILE A 135 -9.25 -10.36 13.81
N TYR A 136 -8.89 -9.81 14.96
CA TYR A 136 -8.13 -10.35 16.06
C TYR A 136 -8.95 -10.82 17.28
N ALA A 137 -10.28 -10.67 17.31
CA ALA A 137 -11.08 -11.06 18.48
C ALA A 137 -11.74 -12.44 18.25
N PRO A 138 -11.31 -13.49 18.97
CA PRO A 138 -12.00 -14.78 18.98
C PRO A 138 -13.46 -14.58 19.44
N GLN A 139 -14.43 -15.02 18.62
CA GLN A 139 -15.84 -14.94 19.01
C GLN A 139 -16.09 -15.80 20.25
N ARG A 140 -16.79 -15.21 21.23
CA ARG A 140 -17.17 -15.95 22.44
C ARG A 140 -18.08 -17.12 22.03
N PRO A 141 -17.75 -18.36 22.41
CA PRO A 141 -18.59 -19.50 22.11
C PRO A 141 -19.94 -19.34 22.83
N PRO A 142 -21.05 -19.80 22.24
CA PRO A 142 -22.34 -19.82 22.91
C PRO A 142 -22.25 -20.71 24.17
N LEU A 143 -23.00 -20.36 25.21
CA LEU A 143 -23.02 -21.09 26.49
C LEU A 143 -23.37 -22.58 26.31
N SER A 144 -24.13 -22.91 25.26
CA SER A 144 -24.50 -24.27 24.86
C SER A 144 -23.33 -25.14 24.41
N MET A 145 -22.18 -24.57 24.08
CA MET A 145 -20.99 -25.30 23.62
C MET A 145 -20.13 -25.85 24.77
N GLY A 146 -20.51 -25.57 26.02
CA GLY A 146 -19.94 -26.16 27.23
C GLY A 146 -18.57 -25.60 27.65
N THR A 147 -18.06 -26.12 28.77
CA THR A 147 -16.83 -25.65 29.43
C THR A 147 -15.59 -25.75 28.55
N LEU A 148 -15.47 -26.80 27.73
CA LEU A 148 -14.31 -27.00 26.87
C LEU A 148 -14.17 -25.89 25.82
N ALA A 149 -15.28 -25.46 25.23
CA ALA A 149 -15.28 -24.36 24.27
C ALA A 149 -14.88 -23.04 24.93
N PHE A 150 -15.36 -22.79 26.16
CA PHE A 150 -14.95 -21.63 26.95
C PHE A 150 -13.45 -21.64 27.26
N VAL A 151 -12.89 -22.79 27.67
CA VAL A 151 -11.44 -22.93 27.91
C VAL A 151 -10.65 -22.69 26.61
N ALA A 152 -11.05 -23.27 25.49
CA ALA A 152 -10.41 -23.04 24.20
C ALA A 152 -10.46 -21.55 23.78
N TRP A 153 -11.57 -20.87 24.07
CA TRP A 153 -11.71 -19.43 23.86
C TRP A 153 -10.75 -18.63 24.72
N VAL A 154 -10.62 -18.92 26.02
CA VAL A 154 -9.63 -18.27 26.90
C VAL A 154 -8.19 -18.51 26.41
N LEU A 155 -7.86 -19.76 26.07
CA LEU A 155 -6.53 -20.12 25.53
C LEU A 155 -6.23 -19.35 24.24
N SER A 156 -7.24 -19.09 23.40
CA SER A 156 -7.05 -18.32 22.18
C SER A 156 -6.62 -16.87 22.43
N TYR A 157 -7.06 -16.24 23.54
CA TYR A 157 -6.57 -14.92 23.96
C TYR A 157 -5.14 -14.97 24.50
N LEU A 158 -4.76 -16.03 25.23
CA LEU A 158 -3.38 -16.20 25.68
C LEU A 158 -2.44 -16.36 24.48
N VAL A 159 -2.84 -17.15 23.48
CA VAL A 159 -2.11 -17.27 22.22
C VAL A 159 -2.01 -15.93 21.50
N LEU A 160 -3.11 -15.16 21.42
CA LEU A 160 -3.10 -13.82 20.82
C LEU A 160 -2.14 -12.87 21.55
N ALA A 161 -2.14 -12.86 22.88
CA ALA A 161 -1.28 -12.02 23.70
C ALA A 161 0.20 -12.38 23.53
N TRP A 162 0.53 -13.68 23.62
CA TRP A 162 1.89 -14.18 23.40
C TRP A 162 2.38 -13.82 21.99
N ASN A 163 1.54 -14.06 21.00
CA ASN A 163 1.86 -13.78 19.61
C ASN A 163 2.14 -12.29 19.38
N THR A 164 1.31 -11.43 19.98
CA THR A 164 1.47 -9.97 19.93
C THR A 164 2.77 -9.55 20.59
N ALA A 165 3.07 -10.06 21.79
CA ALA A 165 4.33 -9.76 22.49
C ALA A 165 5.56 -10.17 21.66
N ALA A 166 5.54 -11.38 21.09
CA ALA A 166 6.61 -11.88 20.24
C ALA A 166 6.80 -11.02 18.96
N ASP A 167 5.69 -10.64 18.30
CA ASP A 167 5.75 -9.82 17.09
C ASP A 167 6.25 -8.39 17.38
N ILE A 168 5.83 -7.79 18.50
CA ILE A 168 6.31 -6.46 18.92
C ILE A 168 7.79 -6.50 19.33
N ALA A 169 8.22 -7.52 20.07
CA ALA A 169 9.62 -7.72 20.39
C ALA A 169 10.48 -7.89 19.12
N TYR A 170 9.99 -8.66 18.14
CA TYR A 170 10.66 -8.84 16.86
C TYR A 170 10.73 -7.56 16.03
N PHE A 171 9.66 -6.75 16.04
CA PHE A 171 9.61 -5.45 15.39
C PHE A 171 10.62 -4.47 16.01
N ALA A 172 10.65 -4.38 17.35
CA ALA A 172 11.63 -3.58 18.09
C ALA A 172 13.06 -4.05 17.83
N ALA A 173 13.32 -5.36 17.89
CA ALA A 173 14.63 -5.93 17.56
C ALA A 173 15.06 -5.63 16.12
N THR A 174 14.12 -5.61 15.17
CA THR A 174 14.38 -5.17 13.80
C THR A 174 14.82 -3.71 13.76
N ILE A 175 14.16 -2.80 14.46
CA ILE A 175 14.59 -1.40 14.55
C ILE A 175 15.95 -1.25 15.23
N MET A 176 16.28 -2.09 16.22
CA MET A 176 17.48 -1.94 17.05
C MET A 176 18.72 -2.64 16.52
N PHE A 177 18.67 -3.91 16.09
CA PHE A 177 19.84 -4.61 15.53
C PHE A 177 19.59 -5.70 14.45
N LEU A 178 18.37 -6.22 14.24
CA LEU A 178 18.15 -7.29 13.26
C LEU A 178 18.10 -6.75 11.82
N SER A 179 19.07 -7.10 11.00
CA SER A 179 19.18 -6.71 9.58
C SER A 179 19.12 -7.93 8.67
N ASP A 180 18.46 -7.82 7.51
CA ASP A 180 18.38 -8.93 6.55
C ASP A 180 19.75 -9.31 6.01
N GLN A 181 19.92 -10.58 5.63
CA GLN A 181 21.09 -11.01 4.88
C GLN A 181 21.24 -10.15 3.60
N ARG A 182 22.48 -9.84 3.23
CA ARG A 182 22.76 -9.16 1.96
C ARG A 182 22.41 -10.11 0.82
N THR A 183 21.34 -9.79 0.10
CA THR A 183 20.85 -10.52 -1.06
C THR A 183 20.74 -9.55 -2.25
N LEU A 184 20.47 -10.07 -3.45
CA LEU A 184 20.21 -9.27 -4.64
C LEU A 184 19.08 -8.25 -4.48
N PHE A 185 18.20 -8.44 -3.49
CA PHE A 185 17.07 -7.56 -3.22
C PHE A 185 17.39 -6.48 -2.19
N LYS A 186 18.48 -6.64 -1.40
CA LYS A 186 18.84 -5.65 -0.39
C LYS A 186 19.37 -4.41 -1.08
N ARG A 187 18.90 -3.25 -0.63
CA ARG A 187 19.41 -1.96 -1.10
C ARG A 187 20.93 -1.95 -0.96
N ALA A 188 21.63 -1.61 -2.05
CA ALA A 188 23.06 -1.39 -2.02
C ALA A 188 23.37 -0.20 -1.10
N ASP A 189 24.49 -0.25 -0.39
CA ASP A 189 24.96 0.83 0.49
C ASP A 189 25.45 2.07 -0.30
N ASP A 190 25.19 2.11 -1.62
CA ASP A 190 25.51 3.25 -2.49
C ASP A 190 24.44 4.34 -2.31
N ASP A 191 24.89 5.56 -2.01
CA ASP A 191 24.08 6.76 -1.80
C ASP A 191 23.48 7.30 -3.11
N GLY A 192 23.72 6.64 -4.25
CA GLY A 192 23.18 6.99 -5.56
C GLY A 192 21.65 6.98 -5.63
N PHE A 193 21.07 8.10 -6.08
CA PHE A 193 19.69 8.17 -6.56
C PHE A 193 19.57 7.46 -7.92
N HIS A 194 19.54 6.13 -7.90
CA HIS A 194 19.33 5.36 -9.11
C HIS A 194 17.86 5.36 -9.52
N ALA A 195 17.62 5.54 -10.82
CA ALA A 195 16.31 5.36 -11.42
C ALA A 195 15.71 4.01 -11.03
N LYS A 196 14.48 4.04 -10.54
CA LYS A 196 13.71 2.86 -10.21
C LYS A 196 12.99 2.40 -11.46
N ARG A 197 13.07 1.09 -11.75
CA ARG A 197 12.25 0.48 -12.79
C ARG A 197 10.89 0.15 -12.21
N PHE A 198 9.83 0.64 -12.86
CA PHE A 198 8.46 0.28 -12.55
C PHE A 198 7.96 -0.73 -13.58
N VAL A 199 7.46 -1.85 -13.10
CA VAL A 199 6.91 -2.91 -13.96
C VAL A 199 5.58 -3.34 -13.36
N HIS A 200 4.52 -3.33 -14.16
CA HIS A 200 3.23 -3.86 -13.78
C HIS A 200 2.89 -5.11 -14.58
N ARG A 201 2.10 -6.01 -13.98
CA ARG A 201 1.53 -7.16 -14.67
C ARG A 201 0.13 -7.42 -14.14
N SER A 202 -0.79 -7.72 -15.05
CA SER A 202 -2.17 -8.06 -14.76
C SER A 202 -2.30 -9.56 -14.50
N LEU A 203 -3.09 -9.94 -13.50
CA LEU A 203 -3.42 -11.34 -13.18
C LEU A 203 -4.93 -11.50 -13.19
N SER A 204 -5.41 -12.62 -13.74
CA SER A 204 -6.84 -12.95 -13.70
C SER A 204 -7.32 -13.13 -12.26
N LEU A 205 -8.29 -12.31 -11.85
CA LEU A 205 -8.90 -12.44 -10.53
C LEU A 205 -9.66 -13.76 -10.39
N ASP A 206 -10.15 -14.31 -11.49
CA ASP A 206 -10.88 -15.59 -11.48
C ASP A 206 -9.94 -16.76 -11.20
N ASP A 207 -8.73 -16.75 -11.74
CA ASP A 207 -7.69 -17.74 -11.42
C ASP A 207 -7.30 -17.64 -9.94
N VAL A 208 -7.15 -16.41 -9.42
CA VAL A 208 -6.86 -16.18 -8.00
C VAL A 208 -7.99 -16.68 -7.11
N LYS A 209 -9.27 -16.45 -7.49
CA LYS A 209 -10.43 -16.95 -6.77
C LYS A 209 -10.55 -18.48 -6.85
N PHE A 210 -10.21 -19.07 -7.99
CA PHE A 210 -10.17 -20.51 -8.17
C PHE A 210 -9.18 -21.14 -7.19
N LEU A 211 -7.93 -20.65 -7.16
CA LEU A 211 -6.90 -21.12 -6.21
C LEU A 211 -7.32 -20.90 -4.76
N LYS A 212 -7.89 -19.74 -4.44
CA LYS A 212 -8.41 -19.42 -3.12
C LYS A 212 -9.40 -20.49 -2.64
N ASN A 213 -10.38 -20.82 -3.48
CA ASN A 213 -11.44 -21.76 -3.14
C ASN A 213 -10.90 -23.20 -3.05
N SER A 214 -10.09 -23.63 -4.01
CA SER A 214 -9.50 -24.97 -4.04
C SER A 214 -8.54 -25.23 -2.86
N MET A 215 -7.83 -24.21 -2.40
CA MET A 215 -6.86 -24.31 -1.30
C MET A 215 -7.42 -23.88 0.07
N ASN A 216 -8.71 -23.56 0.16
CA ASN A 216 -9.38 -23.04 1.36
C ASN A 216 -8.57 -21.92 2.06
N CYS A 217 -8.16 -20.93 1.25
CA CYS A 217 -7.37 -19.80 1.70
C CYS A 217 -8.05 -18.46 1.31
N THR A 218 -7.33 -17.36 1.45
CA THR A 218 -7.79 -16.01 1.09
C THR A 218 -7.01 -15.48 -0.12
N VAL A 219 -7.56 -14.46 -0.79
CA VAL A 219 -6.89 -13.80 -1.93
C VAL A 219 -5.47 -13.33 -1.54
N ASN A 220 -5.32 -12.74 -0.34
CA ASN A 220 -4.01 -12.30 0.16
C ASN A 220 -3.01 -13.46 0.32
N ASP A 221 -3.48 -14.65 0.70
CA ASP A 221 -2.61 -15.82 0.83
C ASP A 221 -2.07 -16.26 -0.53
N VAL A 222 -2.90 -16.19 -1.58
CA VAL A 222 -2.48 -16.47 -2.96
C VAL A 222 -1.49 -15.40 -3.46
N LEU A 223 -1.76 -14.11 -3.23
CA LEU A 223 -0.87 -13.03 -3.70
C LEU A 223 0.51 -13.06 -3.03
N VAL A 224 0.57 -13.34 -1.73
CA VAL A 224 1.85 -13.54 -1.01
C VAL A 224 2.57 -14.77 -1.55
N ALA A 225 1.86 -15.85 -1.86
CA ALA A 225 2.46 -17.05 -2.44
C ALA A 225 3.05 -16.79 -3.84
N VAL A 226 2.31 -16.12 -4.73
CA VAL A 226 2.77 -15.75 -6.07
C VAL A 226 4.00 -14.86 -5.99
N THR A 227 3.99 -13.87 -5.09
CA THR A 227 5.14 -13.00 -4.84
C THR A 227 6.35 -13.79 -4.33
N SER A 228 6.14 -14.70 -3.37
CA SER A 228 7.20 -15.58 -2.85
C SER A 228 7.81 -16.46 -3.94
N ALA A 229 6.97 -17.01 -4.83
CA ALA A 229 7.43 -17.83 -5.95
C ALA A 229 8.21 -16.99 -6.97
N ALA A 230 7.75 -15.79 -7.30
CA ALA A 230 8.43 -14.88 -8.21
C ALA A 230 9.80 -14.45 -7.68
N LEU A 231 9.87 -14.05 -6.40
CA LEU A 231 11.13 -13.69 -5.74
C LEU A 231 12.10 -14.87 -5.68
N SER A 232 11.62 -16.07 -5.34
CA SER A 232 12.45 -17.28 -5.27
C SER A 232 13.04 -17.60 -6.65
N ARG A 233 12.20 -17.66 -7.68
CA ARG A 233 12.63 -17.93 -9.06
C ARG A 233 13.62 -16.89 -9.57
N TYR A 234 13.37 -15.61 -9.29
CA TYR A 234 14.29 -14.55 -9.70
C TYR A 234 15.63 -14.66 -9.00
N TYR A 235 15.62 -14.87 -7.68
CA TYR A 235 16.83 -14.96 -6.87
C TYR A 235 17.72 -16.12 -7.34
N PHE A 236 17.22 -17.35 -7.36
CA PHE A 236 18.04 -18.52 -7.73
C PHE A 236 18.51 -18.47 -9.18
N ARG A 237 17.70 -17.91 -10.10
CA ARG A 237 18.12 -17.70 -11.49
C ARG A 237 19.27 -16.69 -11.62
N LYS A 238 19.32 -15.67 -10.76
CA LYS A 238 20.31 -14.58 -10.86
C LYS A 238 21.54 -14.79 -9.99
N SER A 239 21.41 -15.42 -8.82
CA SER A 239 22.54 -15.69 -7.92
C SER A 239 23.36 -16.90 -8.36
N GLY A 240 22.72 -17.87 -9.03
CA GLY A 240 23.36 -19.16 -9.32
C GLY A 240 23.58 -20.03 -8.07
N GLU A 241 23.06 -19.60 -6.91
CA GLU A 241 23.14 -20.37 -5.67
C GLU A 241 22.31 -21.65 -5.75
N PRO A 242 22.74 -22.73 -5.05
CA PRO A 242 21.97 -23.96 -5.02
C PRO A 242 20.61 -23.75 -4.34
N ASN A 243 19.60 -24.48 -4.82
CA ASN A 243 18.22 -24.46 -4.32
C ASN A 243 18.04 -24.90 -2.84
N THR A 244 19.13 -25.19 -2.13
CA THR A 244 19.15 -25.63 -0.73
C THR A 244 19.32 -24.47 0.26
N THR A 245 19.74 -23.29 -0.18
CA THR A 245 19.91 -22.12 0.69
C THR A 245 18.56 -21.63 1.18
N LYS A 246 18.34 -21.65 2.51
CA LYS A 246 17.13 -21.09 3.14
C LYS A 246 17.34 -19.62 3.42
N ILE A 247 16.82 -18.77 2.55
CA ILE A 247 16.94 -17.31 2.70
C ILE A 247 15.59 -16.76 3.15
N CYS A 248 15.62 -15.91 4.18
CA CYS A 248 14.46 -15.17 4.63
C CYS A 248 14.69 -13.70 4.35
N VAL A 249 13.83 -13.10 3.52
CA VAL A 249 13.78 -11.66 3.31
C VAL A 249 12.56 -11.11 4.04
N ARG A 250 12.76 -10.10 4.87
CA ARG A 250 11.66 -9.46 5.61
C ARG A 250 11.05 -8.38 4.76
N SER A 251 9.73 -8.46 4.61
CA SER A 251 8.92 -7.42 4.01
C SER A 251 8.29 -6.56 5.09
N LEU A 252 8.25 -5.26 4.86
CA LEU A 252 7.38 -4.34 5.58
C LEU A 252 6.03 -4.28 4.87
N LEU A 253 4.96 -4.58 5.61
CA LEU A 253 3.58 -4.54 5.11
C LEU A 253 2.83 -3.40 5.78
N PRO A 254 2.60 -2.26 5.10
CA PRO A 254 1.71 -1.23 5.57
C PRO A 254 0.25 -1.74 5.52
N VAL A 255 -0.47 -1.54 6.61
CA VAL A 255 -1.87 -1.92 6.76
C VAL A 255 -2.68 -0.68 7.13
N ASN A 256 -3.71 -0.39 6.35
CA ASN A 256 -4.65 0.68 6.65
C ASN A 256 -5.38 0.37 7.97
N THR A 257 -5.27 1.27 8.95
CA THR A 257 -5.91 1.11 10.26
C THR A 257 -7.32 1.69 10.33
N ARG A 258 -7.80 2.28 9.24
CA ARG A 258 -9.15 2.85 9.16
C ARG A 258 -10.22 1.75 9.15
N PRO A 259 -11.38 2.00 9.78
CA PRO A 259 -12.46 1.00 9.89
C PRO A 259 -13.28 0.80 8.60
N ALA A 260 -12.97 1.49 7.50
CA ALA A 260 -13.75 1.41 6.26
C ALA A 260 -13.55 0.06 5.56
N THR A 261 -14.67 -0.63 5.28
CA THR A 261 -14.69 -2.01 4.76
C THR A 261 -14.72 -2.12 3.24
N SER A 262 -15.05 -1.03 2.54
CA SER A 262 -15.03 -0.97 1.07
C SER A 262 -14.45 0.35 0.58
N LEU A 263 -13.89 0.35 -0.63
CA LEU A 263 -13.35 1.56 -1.27
C LEU A 263 -14.42 2.64 -1.42
N GLN A 264 -15.65 2.26 -1.79
CA GLN A 264 -16.76 3.23 -1.91
C GLN A 264 -17.16 3.83 -0.57
N THR A 265 -17.24 3.02 0.49
CA THR A 265 -17.49 3.54 1.85
C THR A 265 -16.38 4.49 2.26
N TYR A 266 -15.13 4.18 1.92
CA TYR A 266 -13.99 5.04 2.22
C TYR A 266 -14.06 6.38 1.46
N VAL A 267 -14.37 6.34 0.16
CA VAL A 267 -14.60 7.53 -0.66
C VAL A 267 -15.71 8.39 -0.05
N ASN A 268 -16.86 7.80 0.28
CA ASN A 268 -17.99 8.52 0.86
C ASN A 268 -17.66 9.14 2.23
N VAL A 269 -16.96 8.39 3.10
CA VAL A 269 -16.53 8.89 4.42
C VAL A 269 -15.61 10.08 4.24
N ILE A 270 -14.62 9.96 3.35
CA ILE A 270 -13.76 11.08 3.05
C ILE A 270 -14.58 12.26 2.53
N GLU A 271 -15.42 12.08 1.49
CA GLU A 271 -16.24 13.15 0.91
C GLU A 271 -17.07 13.89 1.96
N SER A 272 -17.67 13.15 2.90
CA SER A 272 -18.45 13.72 3.99
C SER A 272 -17.62 14.47 5.03
N ASP A 273 -16.36 14.06 5.23
CA ASP A 273 -15.48 14.54 6.29
C ASP A 273 -14.33 15.42 5.76
N MET A 274 -14.35 15.82 4.49
CA MET A 274 -13.31 16.70 3.89
C MET A 274 -13.20 18.08 4.57
N ARG A 275 -14.15 18.42 5.45
CA ARG A 275 -14.10 19.62 6.31
C ARG A 275 -13.34 19.40 7.62
N ASN A 276 -13.16 18.15 8.07
CA ASN A 276 -12.39 17.82 9.27
C ASN A 276 -11.10 17.09 8.88
N GLU A 277 -9.95 17.62 9.31
CA GLU A 277 -8.63 17.06 8.99
C GLU A 277 -8.39 15.64 9.53
N VAL A 278 -9.27 15.15 10.42
CA VAL A 278 -9.06 13.97 11.24
C VAL A 278 -9.10 12.66 10.44
N THR A 279 -9.87 12.55 9.35
CA THR A 279 -9.95 11.32 8.53
C THR A 279 -8.94 11.24 7.40
N TRP A 280 -8.46 12.39 6.93
CA TRP A 280 -7.53 12.54 5.82
C TRP A 280 -6.05 12.45 6.28
N GLY A 281 -5.15 11.93 5.45
CA GLY A 281 -3.70 11.82 5.75
C GLY A 281 -3.18 10.38 5.86
N ASN A 282 -2.04 10.14 6.52
CA ASN A 282 -1.45 8.80 6.63
C ASN A 282 -1.98 8.05 7.87
N LYS A 283 -2.65 6.90 7.70
CA LYS A 283 -3.09 6.03 8.82
C LYS A 283 -2.71 4.57 8.57
N LEU A 284 -1.42 4.31 8.72
CA LEU A 284 -0.81 3.01 8.46
C LEU A 284 -0.22 2.44 9.74
N GLY A 285 -0.61 1.22 10.08
CA GLY A 285 0.17 0.34 10.94
C GLY A 285 1.09 -0.53 10.08
N TYR A 286 2.09 -1.16 10.69
CA TYR A 286 3.07 -1.95 9.95
C TYR A 286 3.17 -3.36 10.53
N ILE A 287 3.36 -4.34 9.64
CA ILE A 287 3.67 -5.73 9.98
C ILE A 287 5.01 -6.07 9.33
N ILE A 288 5.87 -6.78 10.04
CA ILE A 288 7.00 -7.47 9.39
C ILE A 288 6.55 -8.84 8.91
N LEU A 289 6.44 -9.02 7.60
CA LEU A 289 6.04 -10.25 6.94
C LEU A 289 7.27 -10.96 6.33
N PRO A 290 7.65 -12.16 6.81
CA PRO A 290 8.79 -12.88 6.24
C PRO A 290 8.42 -13.59 4.93
N PHE A 291 9.24 -13.40 3.90
CA PHE A 291 9.25 -14.18 2.67
C PHE A 291 10.41 -15.16 2.70
N TYR A 292 10.10 -16.45 2.61
CA TYR A 292 11.11 -17.51 2.57
C TYR A 292 11.38 -17.85 1.12
N LEU A 293 12.58 -17.55 0.64
CA LEU A 293 13.02 -17.91 -0.69
C LEU A 293 13.43 -19.38 -0.68
N ALA A 294 12.72 -20.18 -1.47
CA ALA A 294 12.97 -21.60 -1.61
C ALA A 294 12.41 -22.08 -2.93
N THR A 295 13.09 -23.02 -3.57
CA THR A 295 12.52 -23.74 -4.72
C THR A 295 11.68 -24.91 -4.20
N HIS A 296 10.51 -25.09 -4.78
CA HIS A 296 9.58 -26.16 -4.42
C HIS A 296 9.21 -26.95 -5.67
N ASP A 297 9.26 -28.27 -5.58
CA ASP A 297 8.81 -29.15 -6.66
C ASP A 297 7.29 -29.06 -6.84
N ASP A 298 6.54 -28.91 -5.75
CA ASP A 298 5.12 -28.59 -5.75
C ASP A 298 4.89 -27.06 -5.67
N PRO A 299 4.35 -26.42 -6.72
CA PRO A 299 4.02 -24.99 -6.70
C PRO A 299 3.00 -24.60 -5.62
N LEU A 300 2.11 -25.51 -5.21
CA LEU A 300 1.11 -25.24 -4.17
C LEU A 300 1.74 -25.15 -2.77
N ALA A 301 3.00 -25.58 -2.60
CA ALA A 301 3.75 -25.38 -1.35
C ALA A 301 3.88 -23.90 -0.98
N TYR A 302 4.02 -22.99 -1.96
CA TYR A 302 4.04 -21.55 -1.71
C TYR A 302 2.74 -21.07 -1.07
N ILE A 303 1.58 -21.54 -1.56
CA ILE A 303 0.26 -21.18 -1.02
C ILE A 303 0.10 -21.70 0.41
N ARG A 304 0.46 -22.97 0.65
CA ARG A 304 0.40 -23.57 2.00
C ARG A 304 1.29 -22.81 2.99
N LYS A 305 2.49 -22.42 2.57
CA LYS A 305 3.42 -21.63 3.40
C LYS A 305 2.89 -20.21 3.66
N ALA A 306 2.43 -19.51 2.63
CA ALA A 306 1.87 -18.17 2.74
C ALA A 306 0.66 -18.15 3.70
N LYS A 307 -0.27 -19.10 3.54
CA LYS A 307 -1.41 -19.27 4.45
C LYS A 307 -0.95 -19.45 5.90
N LYS A 308 0.01 -20.34 6.16
CA LYS A 308 0.53 -20.58 7.52
C LYS A 308 1.13 -19.30 8.14
N VAL A 309 1.91 -18.53 7.36
CA VAL A 309 2.53 -17.28 7.82
C VAL A 309 1.45 -16.22 8.11
N LEU A 310 0.52 -16.01 7.18
CA LEU A 310 -0.53 -15.01 7.32
C LEU A 310 -1.52 -15.36 8.43
N ASP A 311 -1.90 -16.63 8.58
CA ASP A 311 -2.79 -17.06 9.68
C ASP A 311 -2.13 -16.84 11.05
N ARG A 312 -0.80 -16.98 11.16
CA ARG A 312 -0.06 -16.63 12.38
C ARG A 312 -0.02 -15.11 12.61
N LYS A 313 0.18 -14.30 11.58
CA LYS A 313 0.18 -12.83 11.69
C LYS A 313 -1.21 -12.26 11.98
N LYS A 314 -2.28 -12.87 11.45
CA LYS A 314 -3.68 -12.54 11.78
C LYS A 314 -4.04 -12.83 13.24
N ARG A 315 -3.26 -13.66 13.95
CA ARG A 315 -3.41 -13.95 15.39
C ARG A 315 -2.47 -13.10 16.25
N SER A 316 -2.30 -11.83 15.89
CA SER A 316 -1.43 -10.87 16.57
C SER A 316 -1.97 -9.46 16.41
N LEU A 317 -1.94 -8.64 17.46
CA LEU A 317 -2.37 -7.24 17.40
C LEU A 317 -1.25 -6.30 16.92
N GLU A 318 -0.21 -6.84 16.25
CA GLU A 318 0.99 -6.12 15.77
C GLU A 318 0.65 -4.80 15.07
N VAL A 319 -0.33 -4.79 14.15
CA VAL A 319 -0.76 -3.57 13.42
C VAL A 319 -1.24 -2.47 14.36
N ILE A 320 -2.05 -2.83 15.36
CA ILE A 320 -2.67 -1.87 16.27
C ILE A 320 -1.59 -1.29 17.19
N PHE A 321 -0.75 -2.16 17.75
CA PHE A 321 0.33 -1.74 18.64
C PHE A 321 1.39 -0.92 17.91
N THR A 322 1.87 -1.35 16.74
CA THR A 322 2.86 -0.56 15.96
C THR A 322 2.32 0.81 15.60
N TYR A 323 1.06 0.91 15.17
CA TYR A 323 0.41 2.21 14.91
C TYR A 323 0.32 3.08 16.18
N LYS A 324 -0.18 2.54 17.29
CA LYS A 324 -0.35 3.30 18.54
C LYS A 324 0.98 3.73 19.14
N ILE A 325 1.97 2.83 19.16
CA ILE A 325 3.33 3.12 19.61
C ILE A 325 3.95 4.21 18.73
N ALA A 326 3.83 4.10 17.40
CA ALA A 326 4.32 5.14 16.50
C ALA A 326 3.66 6.50 16.77
N GLN A 327 2.34 6.55 16.98
CA GLN A 327 1.64 7.79 17.32
C GLN A 327 2.12 8.41 18.64
N ILE A 328 2.28 7.60 19.69
CA ILE A 328 2.79 8.06 20.99
C ILE A 328 4.22 8.55 20.83
N PHE A 329 5.05 7.78 20.15
CA PHE A 329 6.45 8.10 19.94
C PHE A 329 6.63 9.42 19.16
N MET A 330 5.87 9.61 18.07
CA MET A 330 5.87 10.85 17.29
C MET A 330 5.45 12.07 18.13
N LYS A 331 4.48 11.91 19.05
CA LYS A 331 4.05 12.98 19.96
C LYS A 331 5.09 13.32 21.03
N VAL A 332 5.81 12.32 21.53
CA VAL A 332 6.78 12.49 22.64
C VAL A 332 8.14 12.98 22.13
N PHE A 333 8.64 12.39 21.04
CA PHE A 333 10.00 12.63 20.54
C PHE A 333 10.06 13.49 19.28
N GLY A 334 8.90 13.84 18.70
CA GLY A 334 8.79 14.67 17.51
C GLY A 334 9.04 13.93 16.19
N VAL A 335 8.70 14.62 15.09
CA VAL A 335 8.71 14.08 13.72
C VAL A 335 10.12 13.68 13.26
N LYS A 336 11.16 14.42 13.66
CA LYS A 336 12.56 14.14 13.26
C LYS A 336 13.03 12.78 13.74
N VAL A 337 12.78 12.45 15.01
CA VAL A 337 13.19 11.16 15.59
C VAL A 337 12.37 10.02 14.99
N GLY A 338 11.06 10.22 14.80
CA GLY A 338 10.22 9.22 14.14
C GLY A 338 10.64 8.93 12.70
N THR A 339 11.03 9.95 11.94
CA THR A 339 11.58 9.79 10.58
C THR A 339 12.88 8.97 10.59
N SER A 340 13.75 9.20 11.57
CA SER A 340 14.98 8.41 11.73
C SER A 340 14.69 6.93 12.01
N ILE A 341 13.74 6.63 12.91
CA ILE A 341 13.31 5.25 13.19
C ILE A 341 12.72 4.59 11.94
N PHE A 342 11.90 5.34 11.19
CA PHE A 342 11.32 4.85 9.96
C PHE A 342 12.38 4.52 8.91
N ARG A 343 13.38 5.39 8.74
CA ARG A 343 14.56 5.13 7.90
C ARG A 343 15.32 3.88 8.35
N CYS A 344 15.54 3.70 9.66
CA CYS A 344 16.16 2.49 10.21
C CYS A 344 15.36 1.22 9.88
N LEU A 345 14.04 1.25 10.04
CA LEU A 345 13.18 0.12 9.72
C LEU A 345 13.26 -0.28 8.24
N PHE A 346 13.23 0.70 7.33
CA PHE A 346 13.36 0.47 5.89
C PHE A 346 14.75 -0.01 5.49
N ALA A 347 15.81 0.51 6.11
CA ALA A 347 17.18 0.09 5.82
C ALA A 347 17.46 -1.37 6.24
N ARG A 348 16.69 -1.90 7.19
CA ARG A 348 16.93 -3.22 7.80
C ARG A 348 16.03 -4.31 7.25
N THR A 349 14.93 -3.93 6.61
CA THR A 349 14.05 -4.80 5.83
C THR A 349 14.41 -4.71 4.35
N THR A 350 14.04 -5.73 3.57
CA THR A 350 14.45 -5.83 2.17
C THR A 350 13.35 -5.42 1.21
N ILE A 351 12.09 -5.71 1.57
CA ILE A 351 10.94 -5.58 0.68
C ILE A 351 9.88 -4.71 1.33
N VAL A 352 9.13 -3.96 0.53
CA VAL A 352 7.83 -3.41 0.94
C VAL A 352 6.78 -4.11 0.10
N PHE A 353 5.81 -4.72 0.76
CA PHE A 353 4.70 -5.41 0.10
C PHE A 353 3.42 -4.75 0.57
N SER A 354 2.60 -4.24 -0.34
CA SER A 354 1.32 -3.63 -0.01
C SER A 354 0.22 -4.23 -0.86
N ASN A 355 -1.01 -4.21 -0.34
CA ASN A 355 -2.18 -4.62 -1.10
C ASN A 355 -3.30 -3.62 -0.87
N MET A 356 -3.95 -3.19 -1.95
CA MET A 356 -5.07 -2.25 -1.93
C MET A 356 -6.19 -2.81 -2.78
N VAL A 357 -7.42 -2.69 -2.28
CA VAL A 357 -8.61 -3.10 -3.03
C VAL A 357 -8.98 -1.97 -3.97
N GLY A 358 -8.95 -2.26 -5.28
CA GLY A 358 -9.39 -1.33 -6.34
C GLY A 358 -10.91 -1.27 -6.51
N PRO A 359 -11.40 -0.51 -7.50
CA PRO A 359 -12.82 -0.48 -7.86
C PRO A 359 -13.29 -1.88 -8.30
N THR A 360 -14.54 -2.22 -7.93
CA THR A 360 -15.17 -3.51 -8.30
C THR A 360 -15.92 -3.46 -9.62
N GLU A 361 -16.10 -2.25 -10.17
CA GLU A 361 -16.80 -1.98 -11.43
C GLU A 361 -15.86 -1.26 -12.39
N GLN A 362 -16.18 -1.32 -13.68
CA GLN A 362 -15.47 -0.56 -14.70
C GLN A 362 -15.67 0.94 -14.43
N VAL A 363 -14.56 1.69 -14.37
CA VAL A 363 -14.58 3.13 -14.14
C VAL A 363 -14.08 3.89 -15.37
N GLU A 364 -14.56 5.12 -15.52
CA GLU A 364 -14.14 6.06 -16.54
C GLU A 364 -13.50 7.29 -15.91
N LEU A 365 -12.45 7.79 -16.54
CA LEU A 365 -11.81 9.05 -16.20
C LEU A 365 -11.99 10.00 -17.38
N CYS A 366 -12.65 11.14 -17.15
CA CYS A 366 -12.95 12.14 -18.18
C CYS A 366 -13.67 11.58 -19.44
N GLY A 367 -14.53 10.55 -19.26
CA GLY A 367 -15.25 9.90 -20.36
C GLY A 367 -14.45 8.83 -21.11
N HIS A 368 -13.24 8.50 -20.64
CA HIS A 368 -12.43 7.40 -21.17
C HIS A 368 -12.42 6.22 -20.19
N PRO A 369 -12.69 4.99 -20.64
CA PRO A 369 -12.65 3.81 -19.78
C PRO A 369 -11.21 3.55 -19.29
N VAL A 370 -11.07 3.29 -17.99
CA VAL A 370 -9.78 2.99 -17.37
C VAL A 370 -9.46 1.51 -17.57
N ALA A 371 -8.41 1.21 -18.33
CA ALA A 371 -7.97 -0.17 -18.58
C ALA A 371 -7.37 -0.82 -17.32
N PHE A 372 -6.49 -0.09 -16.61
CA PHE A 372 -5.87 -0.56 -15.37
C PHE A 372 -5.44 0.60 -14.47
N ILE A 373 -5.19 0.30 -13.19
CA ILE A 373 -4.58 1.21 -12.22
C ILE A 373 -3.43 0.47 -11.55
N ALA A 374 -2.21 0.99 -11.69
CA ALA A 374 -0.99 0.38 -11.18
C ALA A 374 -0.29 1.30 -10.15
N PRO A 375 -0.72 1.27 -8.86
CA PRO A 375 -0.12 2.11 -7.83
C PRO A 375 1.30 1.61 -7.51
N SER A 376 2.24 2.55 -7.40
CA SER A 376 3.64 2.28 -7.04
C SER A 376 4.13 3.34 -6.05
N VAL A 377 5.20 3.01 -5.32
CA VAL A 377 5.89 3.94 -4.42
C VAL A 377 7.39 3.85 -4.67
N TYR A 378 8.08 4.99 -4.59
CA TYR A 378 9.53 5.06 -4.64
C TYR A 378 10.04 6.03 -3.60
N GLY A 379 11.29 5.81 -3.17
CA GLY A 379 11.88 6.53 -2.05
C GLY A 379 11.39 6.02 -0.70
N ILE A 380 11.98 6.56 0.37
CA ILE A 380 11.48 6.38 1.73
C ILE A 380 10.56 7.57 1.99
N PRO A 381 9.32 7.36 2.49
CA PRO A 381 8.44 8.45 2.88
C PRO A 381 9.18 9.46 3.77
N GLU A 382 9.30 10.69 3.29
CA GLU A 382 9.73 11.84 4.09
C GLU A 382 8.46 12.48 4.67
N LEU A 383 8.42 12.61 6.00
CA LEU A 383 7.25 13.06 6.77
C LEU A 383 7.17 14.57 6.86
#